data_AF-A0A7W3UJM5-F1
#
_entry.id   AF-A0A7W3UJM5-F1
#
_cell.length_a   1.000
_cell.length_b   1.000
_cell.length_c   1.000
_cell.angle_alpha   90.00
_cell.angle_beta   90.00
_cell.angle_gamma   90.00
#
_symmetry.space_group_name_H-M   'P 1'
#
loop_
_entity.id
_entity.type
_entity.pdbx_description
1 polymer ?
#
loop_
_entity_poly.entity_id
_entity_poly.type
_entity_poly.pdbx_seq_one_letter_code
_entity_poly.pdbx_strand_id
1 'polypeptide(L)'
;MDYKKISAGLSFLMTDKRITIVHGVLKSLGISPRRDDYDDFVQEASIIFAQAYADYLSNNDGHVKNERDLMCFAYQRIRWRLLDSLRRQQLESLLFTYSLDNEETDNDYEGILADPQAANPFTHLENSDFLGYLYQHSTINQQRYLVAKLNYHLSDCQIAKEYAVTRAAVSYWRRGVITRAHQLRAKMKGEF
;
A
#
# COMPACT_ATOMS: atom_id res chain seq x y z
N MET A 1 6.95 25.36 -15.97
CA MET A 1 7.92 25.66 -14.90
C MET A 1 8.70 26.90 -15.30
N ASP A 2 8.65 27.96 -14.49
CA ASP A 2 9.48 29.15 -14.70
C ASP A 2 10.91 28.88 -14.23
N TYR A 3 11.77 28.38 -15.13
CA TYR A 3 13.18 28.07 -14.82
C TYR A 3 13.95 29.24 -14.18
N LYS A 4 13.60 30.48 -14.55
CA LYS A 4 14.19 31.70 -13.97
C LYS A 4 13.88 31.88 -12.48
N LYS A 5 12.73 31.41 -11.99
CA LYS A 5 12.34 31.53 -10.57
C LYS A 5 13.05 30.49 -9.71
N ILE A 6 13.29 29.29 -10.25
CA ILE A 6 14.02 28.23 -9.57
C ILE A 6 15.50 28.61 -9.41
N SER A 7 16.15 29.14 -10.45
CA SER A 7 17.54 29.59 -10.33
C SER A 7 17.69 30.72 -9.31
N ALA A 8 16.74 31.67 -9.27
CA ALA A 8 16.70 32.71 -8.26
C ALA A 8 16.57 32.15 -6.83
N GLY A 9 15.75 31.12 -6.63
CA GLY A 9 15.62 30.44 -5.34
C GLY A 9 16.90 29.73 -4.89
N LEU A 10 17.63 29.10 -5.82
CA LEU A 10 18.93 28.49 -5.52
C LEU A 10 19.98 29.55 -5.17
N SER A 11 20.07 30.64 -5.94
CA SER A 11 20.99 31.75 -5.62
C SER A 11 20.67 32.36 -4.25
N PHE A 12 19.38 32.52 -3.93
CA PHE A 12 18.93 32.99 -2.62
C PHE A 12 19.42 32.06 -1.50
N LEU A 13 19.23 30.74 -1.66
CA LEU A 13 19.67 29.73 -0.70
C LEU A 13 21.19 29.73 -0.47
N MET A 14 21.98 29.94 -1.52
CA MET A 14 23.45 29.94 -1.44
C MET A 14 24.02 31.21 -0.80
N THR A 15 23.21 32.26 -0.65
CA THR A 15 23.63 33.54 -0.07
C THR A 15 23.40 33.57 1.45
N ASP A 16 24.21 34.34 2.18
CA ASP A 16 24.09 34.57 3.63
C ASP A 16 24.00 33.31 4.51
N LYS A 17 24.67 32.23 4.09
CA LYS A 17 24.67 30.94 4.82
C LYS A 17 23.27 30.35 5.01
N ARG A 18 22.28 30.73 4.21
CA ARG A 18 20.91 30.22 4.29
C ARG A 18 20.81 28.72 4.04
N ILE A 19 21.78 28.14 3.34
CA ILE A 19 21.94 26.68 3.18
C ILE A 19 21.92 25.91 4.51
N THR A 20 22.24 26.56 5.64
CA THR A 20 22.09 25.98 6.98
C THR A 20 20.67 25.47 7.27
N ILE A 21 19.64 26.02 6.62
CA ILE A 21 18.27 25.51 6.72
C ILE A 21 18.16 24.07 6.22
N VAL A 22 18.85 23.75 5.11
CA VAL A 22 18.87 22.40 4.53
C VAL A 22 19.51 21.44 5.52
N HIS A 23 20.70 21.76 6.02
CA HIS A 23 21.37 20.93 7.02
C HIS A 23 20.54 20.78 8.32
N GLY A 24 19.82 21.84 8.72
CA GLY A 24 18.89 21.80 9.84
C GLY A 24 17.73 20.83 9.63
N VAL A 25 17.15 20.80 8.42
CA VAL A 25 16.10 19.84 8.06
C VAL A 25 16.64 18.41 8.04
N LEU A 26 17.78 18.19 7.37
CA LEU A 26 18.41 16.86 7.30
C LEU A 26 18.71 16.30 8.70
N LYS A 27 19.27 17.14 9.58
CA LYS A 27 19.50 16.78 10.98
C LYS A 27 18.21 16.43 11.71
N SER A 28 17.12 17.17 11.47
CA SER A 28 15.81 16.89 12.10
C SER A 28 15.19 15.57 11.66
N LEU A 29 15.57 15.06 10.49
CA LEU A 29 15.17 13.76 9.94
C LEU A 29 16.13 12.63 10.32
N GLY A 30 17.17 12.91 11.11
CA GLY A 30 18.18 11.92 11.50
C GLY A 30 19.16 11.55 10.39
N ILE A 31 19.23 12.34 9.30
CA ILE A 31 20.16 12.11 8.20
C ILE A 31 21.54 12.64 8.61
N SER A 32 22.48 11.72 8.82
CA SER A 32 23.85 12.02 9.23
C SER A 32 24.70 12.49 8.04
N PRO A 33 25.57 13.51 8.22
CA PRO A 33 26.58 13.90 7.23
C PRO A 33 27.59 12.81 6.85
N ARG A 34 27.62 11.70 7.59
CA ARG A 34 28.50 10.55 7.31
C ARG A 34 27.87 9.50 6.39
N ARG A 35 26.60 9.67 5.99
CA ARG A 35 25.97 8.77 5.04
C ARG A 35 26.53 9.02 3.64
N ASP A 36 26.67 7.96 2.85
CA ASP A 36 27.19 8.04 1.48
C ASP A 36 26.25 8.84 0.55
N ASP A 37 24.94 8.82 0.84
CA ASP A 37 23.89 9.55 0.10
C ASP A 37 23.58 10.95 0.67
N TYR A 38 24.43 11.47 1.56
CA TYR A 38 24.17 12.77 2.21
C TYR A 38 24.09 13.93 1.22
N ASP A 39 25.02 13.99 0.26
CA ASP A 39 25.09 15.07 -0.72
C ASP A 39 23.88 15.05 -1.66
N ASP A 40 23.32 13.87 -1.94
CA ASP A 40 22.10 13.71 -2.73
C ASP A 40 20.91 14.34 -1.98
N PHE A 41 20.79 14.08 -0.67
CA PHE A 41 19.76 14.72 0.16
C PHE A 41 19.95 16.24 0.24
N VAL A 42 21.18 16.74 0.28
CA VAL A 42 21.45 18.20 0.24
C VAL A 42 21.00 18.80 -1.09
N GLN A 43 21.29 18.14 -2.21
CA GLN A 43 20.85 18.58 -3.54
C GLN A 43 19.32 18.56 -3.65
N GLU A 44 18.68 17.46 -3.27
CA GLU A 44 17.23 17.30 -3.32
C GLU A 44 16.53 18.38 -2.47
N ALA A 45 16.99 18.57 -1.22
CA ALA A 45 16.49 19.62 -0.34
C ALA A 45 16.64 21.02 -0.94
N SER A 46 17.76 21.29 -1.62
CA SER A 46 18.02 22.57 -2.29
C SER A 46 17.06 22.82 -3.46
N ILE A 47 16.74 21.77 -4.23
CA ILE A 47 15.74 21.83 -5.30
C ILE A 47 14.34 22.09 -4.70
N ILE A 48 13.97 21.39 -3.63
CA ILE A 48 12.69 21.59 -2.95
C ILE A 48 12.58 23.02 -2.40
N PHE A 49 13.67 23.57 -1.84
CA PHE A 49 13.72 24.96 -1.41
C PHE A 49 13.45 25.92 -2.58
N ALA A 50 14.14 25.73 -3.71
CA ALA A 50 13.98 26.60 -4.87
C ALA A 50 12.56 26.57 -5.45
N GLN A 51 11.90 25.41 -5.41
CA GLN A 51 10.48 25.29 -5.74
C GLN A 51 9.60 26.02 -4.72
N ALA A 52 9.88 25.85 -3.41
CA ALA A 52 9.16 26.57 -2.36
C ALA A 52 9.27 28.08 -2.52
N TYR A 53 10.45 28.57 -2.87
CA TYR A 53 10.72 29.98 -3.16
C TYR A 53 9.89 30.49 -4.35
N ALA A 54 9.92 29.78 -5.47
CA ALA A 54 9.16 30.15 -6.67
C ALA A 54 7.64 30.19 -6.41
N ASP A 55 7.12 29.25 -5.63
CA ASP A 55 5.71 29.19 -5.26
C ASP A 55 5.34 30.30 -4.28
N TYR A 56 6.21 30.61 -3.31
CA TYR A 56 6.00 31.70 -2.37
C TYR A 56 5.93 33.05 -3.08
N LEU A 57 6.83 33.30 -4.06
CA LEU A 57 6.81 34.50 -4.88
C LEU A 57 5.53 34.60 -5.72
N SER A 58 5.08 33.50 -6.30
CA SER A 58 3.89 33.48 -7.15
C SER A 58 2.62 33.82 -6.35
N ASN A 59 2.59 33.52 -5.04
CA ASN A 59 1.49 33.85 -4.14
C ASN A 59 1.59 35.26 -3.51
N ASN A 60 2.70 35.97 -3.68
CA ASN A 60 2.98 37.27 -3.06
C ASN A 60 3.36 38.35 -4.08
N ASP A 61 2.77 38.30 -5.28
CA ASP A 61 3.01 39.27 -6.37
C ASP A 61 4.50 39.48 -6.71
N GLY A 62 5.31 38.42 -6.60
CA GLY A 62 6.72 38.46 -6.97
C GLY A 62 7.67 39.05 -5.92
N HIS A 63 7.19 39.33 -4.70
CA HIS A 63 8.02 39.92 -3.64
C HIS A 63 8.09 39.06 -2.37
N VAL A 64 9.29 38.94 -1.81
CA VAL A 64 9.50 38.39 -0.46
C VAL A 64 9.15 39.48 0.56
N LYS A 65 7.93 39.45 1.10
CA LYS A 65 7.49 40.42 2.13
C LYS A 65 8.23 40.23 3.45
N ASN A 66 8.51 38.98 3.81
CA ASN A 66 9.23 38.61 5.03
C ASN A 66 10.08 37.36 4.79
N GLU A 67 11.39 37.49 4.91
CA GLU A 67 12.33 36.37 4.74
C GLU A 67 12.07 35.26 5.78
N ARG A 68 11.71 35.61 7.02
CA ARG A 68 11.46 34.62 8.07
C ARG A 68 10.30 33.69 7.72
N ASP A 69 9.24 34.23 7.14
CA ASP A 69 8.05 33.45 6.77
C ASP A 69 8.34 32.53 5.59
N LEU A 70 9.09 33.03 4.60
CA LEU A 70 9.61 32.23 3.49
C LEU A 70 10.48 31.07 4.01
N MET A 71 11.40 31.35 4.92
CA MET A 71 12.29 30.32 5.49
C MET A 71 11.49 29.28 6.29
N CYS A 72 10.50 29.70 7.08
CA CYS A 72 9.60 28.78 7.80
C CYS A 72 8.80 27.88 6.84
N PHE A 73 8.23 28.48 5.79
CA PHE A 73 7.50 27.77 4.75
C PHE A 73 8.38 26.75 4.03
N ALA A 74 9.58 27.17 3.61
CA ALA A 74 10.53 26.30 2.95
C ALA A 74 11.00 25.16 3.85
N TYR A 75 11.29 25.42 5.13
CA TYR A 75 11.66 24.39 6.11
C TYR A 75 10.61 23.28 6.19
N GLN A 76 9.33 23.65 6.36
CA GLN A 76 8.24 22.69 6.45
C GLN A 76 8.12 21.86 5.18
N ARG A 77 8.22 22.52 4.02
CA ARG A 77 8.09 21.86 2.72
C ARG A 77 9.23 20.88 2.43
N ILE A 78 10.47 21.26 2.70
CA ILE A 78 11.64 20.35 2.58
C ILE A 78 11.43 19.14 3.48
N ARG A 79 11.10 19.37 4.76
CA ARG A 79 10.92 18.30 5.74
C ARG A 79 9.85 17.30 5.32
N TRP A 80 8.69 17.77 4.84
CA TRP A 80 7.62 16.87 4.41
C TRP A 80 7.99 16.07 3.17
N ARG A 81 8.59 16.70 2.15
CA ARG A 81 8.97 16.02 0.92
C ARG A 81 10.03 14.95 1.15
N LEU A 82 11.06 15.27 1.93
CA LEU A 82 12.10 14.30 2.27
C LEU A 82 11.57 13.17 3.16
N LEU A 83 10.69 13.46 4.12
CA LEU A 83 10.07 12.42 4.95
C LEU A 83 9.23 11.45 4.11
N ASP A 84 8.51 11.96 3.11
CA ASP A 84 7.73 11.13 2.19
C ASP A 84 8.64 10.23 1.33
N SER A 85 9.75 10.80 0.82
CA SER A 85 10.79 10.05 0.10
C SER A 85 11.38 8.92 0.97
N LEU A 86 11.76 9.21 2.22
CA LEU A 86 12.29 8.21 3.15
C LEU A 86 11.27 7.10 3.47
N ARG A 87 9.99 7.44 3.64
CA ARG A 87 8.93 6.44 3.85
C ARG A 87 8.76 5.53 2.64
N ARG A 88 8.86 6.10 1.44
CA ARG A 88 8.81 5.34 0.20
C ARG A 88 10.01 4.43 0.05
N GLN A 89 11.22 4.91 0.32
CA GLN A 89 12.43 4.09 0.33
C GLN A 89 12.34 2.95 1.35
N GLN A 90 11.78 3.21 2.53
CA GLN A 90 11.55 2.18 3.54
C GLN A 90 10.52 1.14 3.09
N LEU A 91 9.44 1.56 2.42
CA LEU A 91 8.46 0.64 1.87
C LEU A 91 9.07 -0.19 0.74
N GLU A 92 9.80 0.44 -0.17
CA GLU A 92 10.50 -0.23 -1.28
C GLU A 92 11.52 -1.22 -0.73
N SER A 93 12.32 -0.86 0.29
CA SER A 93 13.25 -1.82 0.89
C SER A 93 12.53 -3.00 1.54
N LEU A 94 11.44 -2.77 2.28
CA LEU A 94 10.64 -3.85 2.86
C LEU A 94 10.01 -4.77 1.81
N LEU A 95 9.64 -4.25 0.64
CA LEU A 95 9.05 -5.03 -0.45
C LEU A 95 10.11 -5.73 -1.31
N PHE A 96 11.31 -5.17 -1.42
CA PHE A 96 12.41 -5.63 -2.28
C PHE A 96 13.59 -6.24 -1.52
N THR A 97 13.47 -6.54 -0.23
CA THR A 97 14.43 -7.38 0.51
C THR A 97 14.38 -8.83 0.02
N TYR A 98 14.83 -9.04 -1.20
CA TYR A 98 15.35 -10.32 -1.71
C TYR A 98 16.80 -10.06 -2.08
N SER A 99 17.68 -10.25 -1.10
CA SER A 99 19.13 -10.27 -1.33
C SER A 99 19.48 -11.65 -1.88
N LEU A 100 20.16 -11.70 -3.03
CA LEU A 100 20.72 -12.95 -3.57
C LEU A 100 21.91 -13.47 -2.74
N ASP A 101 22.45 -12.63 -1.85
CA ASP A 101 23.62 -12.93 -1.02
C ASP A 101 23.26 -13.40 0.40
N ASN A 102 21.97 -13.54 0.72
CA ASN A 102 21.54 -14.10 1.99
C ASN A 102 21.53 -15.64 1.88
N GLU A 103 22.65 -16.28 2.23
CA GLU A 103 22.80 -17.74 2.31
C GLU A 103 21.80 -18.41 3.29
N GLU A 104 21.10 -17.65 4.13
CA GLU A 104 20.04 -18.15 5.01
C GLU A 104 18.67 -18.33 4.32
N THR A 105 18.55 -17.94 3.04
CA THR A 105 17.27 -17.85 2.30
C THR A 105 16.99 -19.06 1.41
N ASP A 106 17.74 -20.15 1.53
CA ASP A 106 17.51 -21.36 0.72
C ASP A 106 16.13 -22.00 0.97
N ASN A 107 15.46 -21.65 2.09
CA ASN A 107 14.11 -22.15 2.42
C ASN A 107 12.95 -21.28 1.90
N ASP A 108 13.19 -20.05 1.44
CA ASP A 108 12.09 -19.13 1.05
C ASP A 108 11.81 -19.13 -0.45
N TYR A 109 12.72 -19.68 -1.28
CA TYR A 109 12.52 -19.81 -2.72
C TYR A 109 11.37 -20.76 -3.08
N GLU A 110 11.14 -21.78 -2.26
CA GLU A 110 10.15 -22.83 -2.53
C GLU A 110 8.70 -22.33 -2.38
N GLY A 111 8.47 -21.32 -1.53
CA GLY A 111 7.14 -20.74 -1.29
C GLY A 111 6.65 -19.73 -2.33
N ILE A 112 7.56 -19.14 -3.11
CA ILE A 112 7.24 -18.06 -4.07
C ILE A 112 7.13 -18.60 -5.50
N LEU A 113 7.90 -19.64 -5.83
CA LEU A 113 7.85 -20.32 -7.12
C LEU A 113 6.81 -21.44 -7.17
N ALA A 114 6.40 -21.98 -6.03
CA ALA A 114 5.29 -22.92 -5.98
C ALA A 114 3.98 -22.16 -6.15
N ASP A 115 3.25 -22.44 -7.23
CA ASP A 115 1.83 -22.14 -7.28
C ASP A 115 1.18 -22.78 -6.04
N PRO A 116 0.54 -22.02 -5.13
CA PRO A 116 -0.13 -22.59 -3.97
C PRO A 116 -1.19 -23.64 -4.35
N GLN A 117 -1.72 -23.57 -5.59
CA GLN A 117 -2.62 -24.58 -6.15
C GLN A 117 -1.90 -25.86 -6.59
N ALA A 118 -0.61 -25.78 -6.96
CA ALA A 118 0.23 -26.93 -7.31
C ALA A 118 0.77 -27.67 -6.07
N ALA A 119 0.72 -27.06 -4.89
CA ALA A 119 1.16 -27.69 -3.64
C ALA A 119 0.28 -28.88 -3.24
N ASN A 120 -1.01 -28.89 -3.60
CA ASN A 120 -1.94 -29.96 -3.27
C ASN A 120 -3.01 -30.18 -4.36
N PRO A 121 -2.63 -30.62 -5.58
CA PRO A 121 -3.56 -30.75 -6.72
C PRO A 121 -4.74 -31.68 -6.42
N PHE A 122 -4.52 -32.75 -5.65
CA PHE A 122 -5.57 -33.66 -5.22
C PHE A 122 -6.59 -33.00 -4.29
N THR A 123 -6.15 -32.13 -3.37
CA THR A 123 -7.08 -31.41 -2.48
C THR A 123 -7.93 -30.39 -3.23
N HIS A 124 -7.38 -29.75 -4.26
CA HIS A 124 -8.14 -28.82 -5.10
C HIS A 124 -9.22 -29.55 -5.91
N LEU A 125 -8.87 -30.71 -6.48
CA LEU A 125 -9.82 -31.56 -7.20
C LEU A 125 -10.94 -32.07 -6.27
N GLU A 126 -10.59 -32.60 -5.09
CA GLU A 126 -11.54 -33.04 -4.07
C GLU A 126 -12.46 -31.90 -3.61
N ASN A 127 -11.91 -30.70 -3.42
CA ASN A 127 -12.70 -29.53 -3.03
C ASN A 127 -13.64 -29.08 -4.15
N SER A 128 -13.21 -29.11 -5.42
CA SER A 128 -14.09 -28.77 -6.54
C SER A 128 -15.24 -29.77 -6.70
N ASP A 129 -14.97 -31.07 -6.54
CA ASP A 129 -15.98 -32.12 -6.59
C ASP A 129 -16.97 -31.98 -5.43
N PHE A 130 -16.47 -31.72 -4.23
CA PHE A 130 -17.31 -31.47 -3.05
C PHE A 130 -18.19 -30.23 -3.22
N LEU A 131 -17.66 -29.13 -3.77
CA LEU A 131 -18.44 -27.92 -4.02
C LEU A 131 -19.54 -28.15 -5.06
N GLY A 132 -19.26 -28.92 -6.12
CA GLY A 132 -20.27 -29.34 -7.09
C GLY A 132 -21.36 -30.19 -6.44
N TYR A 133 -20.98 -31.14 -5.60
CA TYR A 133 -21.91 -32.00 -4.86
C TYR A 133 -22.77 -31.20 -3.86
N LEU A 134 -22.15 -30.27 -3.12
CA LEU A 134 -22.83 -29.36 -2.20
C LEU A 134 -23.83 -28.47 -2.95
N TYR A 135 -23.46 -27.93 -4.11
CA TYR A 135 -24.34 -27.13 -4.95
C TYR A 135 -25.60 -27.93 -5.36
N GLN A 136 -25.42 -29.17 -5.83
CA GLN A 136 -26.54 -30.04 -6.24
C GLN A 136 -27.49 -30.39 -5.09
N HIS A 137 -26.98 -30.51 -3.85
CA HIS A 137 -27.75 -30.92 -2.68
C HIS A 137 -28.21 -29.76 -1.79
N SER A 138 -28.00 -28.52 -2.24
CA SER A 138 -28.40 -27.29 -1.58
C SER A 138 -29.73 -26.76 -2.16
N THR A 139 -30.48 -26.01 -1.35
CA THR A 139 -31.69 -25.32 -1.80
C THR A 139 -31.36 -24.16 -2.76
N ILE A 140 -32.34 -23.71 -3.55
CA ILE A 140 -32.15 -22.62 -4.54
C ILE A 140 -31.54 -21.35 -3.92
N ASN A 141 -31.97 -21.00 -2.71
CA ASN A 141 -31.45 -19.83 -1.99
C ASN A 141 -29.99 -20.01 -1.52
N GLN A 142 -29.64 -21.23 -1.13
CA GLN A 142 -28.28 -21.60 -0.74
C GLN A 142 -27.35 -21.66 -1.96
N GLN A 143 -27.84 -22.16 -3.09
CA GLN A 143 -27.15 -22.13 -4.38
C GLN A 143 -26.85 -20.70 -4.83
N ARG A 144 -27.85 -19.80 -4.75
CA ARG A 144 -27.66 -18.36 -5.01
C ARG A 144 -26.57 -17.76 -4.13
N TYR A 145 -26.56 -18.10 -2.84
CA TYR A 145 -25.50 -17.68 -1.93
C TYR A 145 -24.12 -18.20 -2.35
N LEU A 146 -24.01 -19.50 -2.67
CA LEU A 146 -22.77 -20.12 -3.12
C LEU A 146 -22.22 -19.47 -4.38
N VAL A 147 -23.05 -19.26 -5.40
CA VAL A 147 -22.63 -18.61 -6.66
C VAL A 147 -22.20 -17.16 -6.42
N ALA A 148 -22.99 -16.40 -5.67
CA ALA A 148 -22.68 -15.02 -5.34
C ALA A 148 -21.36 -14.88 -4.55
N LYS A 149 -21.05 -15.86 -3.71
CA LYS A 149 -19.85 -15.84 -2.86
C LYS A 149 -18.60 -16.37 -3.57
N LEU A 150 -18.74 -17.49 -4.30
CA LEU A 150 -17.61 -18.21 -4.89
C LEU A 150 -17.25 -17.68 -6.29
N ASN A 151 -18.25 -17.31 -7.11
CA ASN A 151 -17.99 -16.85 -8.48
C ASN A 151 -17.85 -15.32 -8.57
N TYR A 152 -18.62 -14.59 -7.77
CA TYR A 152 -18.69 -13.12 -7.85
C TYR A 152 -18.03 -12.40 -6.65
N HIS A 153 -17.51 -13.15 -5.67
CA HIS A 153 -16.83 -12.64 -4.47
C HIS A 153 -17.61 -11.55 -3.70
N LEU A 154 -18.95 -11.60 -3.73
CA LEU A 154 -19.77 -10.56 -3.12
C LEU A 154 -19.74 -10.64 -1.59
N SER A 155 -19.71 -9.47 -0.96
CA SER A 155 -19.94 -9.35 0.49
C SER A 155 -21.40 -9.64 0.84
N ASP A 156 -21.67 -10.08 2.07
CA ASP A 156 -23.05 -10.42 2.50
C ASP A 156 -24.00 -9.20 2.39
N CYS A 157 -23.46 -7.97 2.44
CA CYS A 157 -24.19 -6.73 2.18
C CYS A 157 -24.54 -6.56 0.70
N GLN A 158 -23.61 -6.87 -0.21
CA GLN A 158 -23.84 -6.81 -1.66
C GLN A 158 -24.81 -7.92 -2.10
N ILE A 159 -24.71 -9.12 -1.54
CA ILE A 159 -25.65 -10.23 -1.81
C ILE A 159 -27.08 -9.82 -1.41
N ALA A 160 -27.24 -9.17 -0.26
CA ALA A 160 -28.55 -8.69 0.20
C ALA A 160 -29.16 -7.67 -0.79
N LYS A 161 -28.33 -6.76 -1.32
CA LYS A 161 -28.75 -5.77 -2.32
C LYS A 161 -29.09 -6.42 -3.66
N GLU A 162 -28.23 -7.32 -4.15
CA GLU A 162 -28.37 -7.99 -5.44
C GLU A 162 -29.65 -8.81 -5.54
N TYR A 163 -29.95 -9.59 -4.50
CA TYR A 163 -31.15 -10.45 -4.47
C TYR A 163 -32.37 -9.78 -3.83
N ALA A 164 -32.30 -8.48 -3.53
CA ALA A 164 -33.36 -7.72 -2.86
C ALA A 164 -33.89 -8.39 -1.58
N VAL A 165 -32.99 -8.96 -0.77
CA VAL A 165 -33.32 -9.64 0.49
C VAL A 165 -32.69 -8.93 1.69
N THR A 166 -33.21 -9.19 2.89
CA THR A 166 -32.61 -8.64 4.11
C THR A 166 -31.26 -9.31 4.42
N ARG A 167 -30.36 -8.59 5.10
CA ARG A 167 -29.08 -9.16 5.56
C ARG A 167 -29.26 -10.38 6.48
N ALA A 168 -30.38 -10.42 7.23
CA ALA A 168 -30.75 -11.56 8.06
C ALA A 168 -31.07 -12.82 7.22
N ALA A 169 -31.73 -12.64 6.06
CA ALA A 169 -31.99 -13.74 5.12
C ALA A 169 -30.69 -14.29 4.52
N VAL A 170 -29.76 -13.43 4.11
CA VAL A 170 -28.43 -13.86 3.63
C VAL A 170 -27.66 -14.63 4.71
N SER A 171 -27.73 -14.19 5.97
CA SER A 171 -27.12 -14.88 7.11
C SER A 171 -27.77 -16.25 7.37
N TYR A 172 -29.07 -16.38 7.11
CA TYR A 172 -29.77 -17.67 7.16
C TYR A 172 -29.34 -18.60 6.02
N TRP A 173 -29.19 -18.08 4.79
CA TRP A 173 -28.69 -18.85 3.64
C TRP A 173 -27.27 -19.39 3.91
N ARG A 174 -26.38 -18.54 4.43
CA ARG A 174 -25.02 -18.92 4.84
C ARG A 174 -25.02 -20.05 5.87
N ARG A 175 -25.80 -19.90 6.96
CA ARG A 175 -25.89 -20.94 7.99
C ARG A 175 -26.44 -22.24 7.41
N GLY A 176 -27.44 -22.17 6.55
CA GLY A 176 -27.99 -23.34 5.87
C GLY A 176 -26.96 -24.07 4.99
N VAL A 177 -26.15 -23.32 4.22
CA VAL A 177 -25.03 -23.89 3.44
C VAL A 177 -24.02 -24.59 4.35
N ILE A 178 -23.61 -23.96 5.44
CA ILE A 178 -22.63 -24.52 6.39
C ILE A 178 -23.15 -25.81 7.01
N THR A 179 -24.38 -25.80 7.54
CA THR A 179 -25.00 -27.01 8.11
C THR A 179 -25.07 -28.13 7.09
N ARG A 180 -25.44 -27.80 5.84
CA ARG A 180 -25.52 -28.79 4.76
C ARG A 180 -24.15 -29.36 4.39
N ALA A 181 -23.12 -28.51 4.34
CA ALA A 181 -21.75 -28.94 4.09
C ALA A 181 -21.25 -29.90 5.18
N HIS A 182 -21.53 -29.62 6.46
CA HIS A 182 -21.20 -30.53 7.56
C HIS A 182 -21.92 -31.88 7.44
N GLN A 183 -23.22 -31.88 7.14
CA GLN A 183 -24.00 -33.11 6.96
C GLN A 183 -23.47 -33.98 5.81
N LEU A 184 -23.15 -33.36 4.66
CA LEU A 184 -22.65 -34.09 3.50
C LEU A 184 -21.23 -34.61 3.76
N ARG A 185 -20.39 -33.85 4.45
CA ARG A 185 -19.03 -34.28 4.81
C ARG A 185 -19.03 -35.43 5.83
N ALA A 186 -19.94 -35.40 6.83
CA ALA A 186 -20.12 -36.52 7.76
C ALA A 186 -20.58 -37.78 7.03
N LYS A 187 -21.55 -37.64 6.11
CA LYS A 187 -22.02 -38.74 5.25
C LYS A 187 -20.91 -39.34 4.37
N MET A 188 -20.04 -38.50 3.81
CA MET A 188 -18.89 -38.95 3.00
C MET A 188 -17.78 -39.63 3.82
N LYS A 189 -17.66 -39.31 5.12
CA LYS A 189 -16.71 -39.94 6.04
C LYS A 189 -17.23 -41.23 6.70
N GLY A 190 -18.51 -41.57 6.50
CA GLY A 190 -19.11 -42.77 7.08
C GLY A 190 -19.45 -42.66 8.57
N GLU A 191 -19.45 -41.44 9.13
CA GLU A 191 -19.82 -41.18 10.52
C GLU A 191 -21.31 -40.83 10.58
N PHE A 192 -22.10 -41.75 11.16
CA PHE A 192 -23.52 -41.57 11.46
C PHE A 192 -23.72 -41.15 12.92
#